data_AF-A0A1I3NNM0-F1
#
_entry.id   AF-A0A1I3NNM0-F1
#
_cell.length_a   1.000
_cell.length_b   1.000
_cell.length_c   1.000
_cell.angle_alpha   90.00
_cell.angle_beta   90.00
_cell.angle_gamma   90.00
#
_symmetry.space_group_name_H-M   'P 1'
#
loop_
_entity.id
_entity.type
_entity.pdbx_description
1 polymer ?
#
loop_
_entity_poly.entity_id
_entity_poly.type
_entity_poly.pdbx_seq_one_letter_code
_entity_poly.pdbx_strand_id
1 'polypeptide(L)'
;MKFDPLKTSEELANLEIDNIPFFAGARKKTLMKDVVLIKKFQNLEFNEFKSSNDWIEQLKDEQKSLLGEFNEYYFGKCNIGLSVEELFSKIQDYTLRMTKLKMIFEPTYYHSIYEKKDSKIKYDKVKIVWIDNNWVKHKNITRSYGHTGEESFIPSVIKFLIENEKLRHVKEDKIVIDNKTYKFDVTVEINHEDWVFEVKRRPKVEFIKDMVRFDLWEIYKKEYKI
;
A
#
# COMPACT_ATOMS: atom_id res chain seq x y z
N MET A 1 -26.66 12.25 6.73
CA MET A 1 -25.37 12.16 7.44
C MET A 1 -25.01 13.57 7.86
N LYS A 2 -24.77 13.87 9.14
CA LYS A 2 -24.28 15.21 9.53
C LYS A 2 -22.79 15.26 9.21
N PHE A 3 -22.41 16.15 8.30
CA PHE A 3 -21.01 16.36 7.91
C PHE A 3 -20.36 17.29 8.93
N ASP A 4 -19.34 16.78 9.62
CA ASP A 4 -18.57 17.52 10.61
C ASP A 4 -17.10 17.54 10.17
N PRO A 5 -16.64 18.66 9.57
CA PRO A 5 -15.28 18.76 9.04
C PRO A 5 -14.22 18.69 10.15
N LEU A 6 -14.52 19.23 11.34
CA LEU A 6 -13.61 19.23 12.48
C LEU A 6 -13.41 17.83 13.02
N LYS A 7 -14.52 17.12 13.27
CA LYS A 7 -14.47 15.72 13.70
C LYS A 7 -13.74 14.85 12.67
N THR A 8 -13.96 15.10 11.38
CA THR A 8 -13.29 14.34 10.31
C THR A 8 -11.77 14.55 10.35
N SER A 9 -11.33 15.81 10.53
CA SER A 9 -9.93 16.19 10.68
C SER A 9 -9.30 15.56 11.92
N GLU A 10 -9.96 15.65 13.08
CA GLU A 10 -9.50 15.05 14.34
C GLU A 10 -9.36 13.53 14.23
N GLU A 11 -10.36 12.86 13.67
CA GLU A 11 -10.30 11.41 13.46
C GLU A 11 -9.15 11.03 12.53
N LEU A 12 -8.97 11.75 11.41
CA LEU A 12 -7.86 11.49 10.48
C LEU A 12 -6.51 11.71 11.14
N ALA A 13 -6.33 12.76 11.94
CA ALA A 13 -5.06 13.09 12.59
C ALA A 13 -4.55 12.00 13.55
N ASN A 14 -5.46 11.18 14.08
CA ASN A 14 -5.15 10.12 15.04
C ASN A 14 -4.98 8.73 14.38
N LEU A 15 -5.13 8.63 13.05
CA LEU A 15 -4.96 7.36 12.35
C LEU A 15 -3.48 7.09 12.04
N GLU A 16 -3.04 5.87 12.36
CA GLU A 16 -1.69 5.38 12.07
C GLU A 16 -1.73 4.05 11.33
N ILE A 17 -0.65 3.77 10.60
CA ILE A 17 -0.38 2.48 9.96
C ILE A 17 1.02 2.04 10.39
N ASP A 18 1.11 0.80 10.88
CA ASP A 18 2.36 0.13 11.14
C ASP A 18 3.15 -0.01 9.84
N ASN A 19 4.33 0.60 9.79
CA ASN A 19 5.21 0.50 8.63
C ASN A 19 6.09 -0.76 8.74
N ILE A 20 5.44 -1.93 8.63
CA ILE A 20 6.14 -3.21 8.62
C ILE A 20 6.14 -3.75 7.19
N PRO A 21 7.26 -3.68 6.46
CA PRO A 21 7.31 -4.14 5.08
C PRO A 21 7.09 -5.65 4.97
N PHE A 22 6.41 -6.07 3.91
CA PHE A 22 6.22 -7.50 3.62
C PHE A 22 7.43 -8.13 2.96
N PHE A 23 8.28 -7.32 2.36
CA PHE A 23 9.47 -7.77 1.67
C PHE A 23 10.57 -6.71 1.74
N ALA A 24 11.81 -7.15 1.58
CA ALA A 24 12.95 -6.31 1.27
C ALA A 24 13.54 -6.75 -0.07
N GLY A 25 14.02 -5.78 -0.84
CA GLY A 25 14.77 -6.02 -2.06
C GLY A 25 16.18 -5.45 -1.95
N ALA A 26 17.16 -6.17 -2.49
CA ALA A 26 18.54 -5.72 -2.54
C ALA A 26 19.24 -6.21 -3.81
N ARG A 27 20.20 -5.45 -4.31
CA ARG A 27 21.01 -5.92 -5.43
C ARG A 27 21.87 -7.09 -4.98
N LYS A 28 21.93 -8.15 -5.77
CA LYS A 28 22.73 -9.34 -5.48
C LYS A 28 24.20 -8.98 -5.21
N LYS A 29 24.77 -8.11 -6.05
CA LYS A 29 26.14 -7.59 -5.91
C LYS A 29 26.41 -6.84 -4.59
N THR A 30 25.37 -6.23 -4.01
CA THR A 30 25.47 -5.53 -2.73
C THR A 30 25.60 -6.54 -1.60
N LEU A 31 24.73 -7.55 -1.59
CA LEU A 31 24.72 -8.60 -0.57
C LEU A 31 25.95 -9.51 -0.62
N MET A 32 26.54 -9.71 -1.79
CA MET A 32 27.76 -10.53 -1.97
C MET A 32 29.00 -9.99 -1.24
N LYS A 33 28.96 -8.74 -0.75
CA LYS A 33 30.12 -8.09 -0.11
C LYS A 33 30.28 -8.45 1.36
N ASP A 34 29.19 -8.83 2.04
CA ASP A 34 29.19 -8.96 3.50
C ASP A 34 28.08 -9.90 3.99
N VAL A 35 28.46 -10.96 4.70
CA VAL A 35 27.53 -11.90 5.34
C VAL A 35 26.66 -11.21 6.40
N VAL A 36 27.18 -10.19 7.08
CA VAL A 36 26.39 -9.40 8.04
C VAL A 36 25.25 -8.69 7.32
N LEU A 37 25.49 -8.19 6.12
CA LEU A 37 24.46 -7.53 5.31
C LEU A 37 23.37 -8.52 4.87
N ILE A 38 23.74 -9.75 4.48
CA ILE A 38 22.75 -10.80 4.18
C ILE A 38 21.85 -11.08 5.38
N LYS A 39 22.43 -11.18 6.59
CA LYS A 39 21.63 -11.42 7.80
C LYS A 39 20.66 -10.27 8.09
N LYS A 40 21.12 -9.02 7.96
CA LYS A 40 20.26 -7.84 8.10
C LYS A 40 19.13 -7.84 7.06
N PHE A 41 19.45 -8.18 5.81
CA PHE A 41 18.49 -8.30 4.72
C PHE A 41 17.42 -9.37 5.00
N GLN A 42 17.81 -10.56 5.46
CA GLN A 42 16.88 -11.64 5.81
C GLN A 42 15.96 -11.30 6.99
N ASN A 43 16.39 -10.37 7.86
CA ASN A 43 15.58 -9.83 8.94
C ASN A 43 14.75 -8.59 8.54
N LEU A 44 14.81 -8.17 7.27
CA LEU A 44 14.22 -6.93 6.75
C LEU A 44 14.77 -5.63 7.39
N GLU A 45 15.93 -5.70 8.06
CA GLU A 45 16.63 -4.54 8.62
C GLU A 45 17.42 -3.76 7.55
N PHE A 46 17.58 -4.36 6.36
CA PHE A 46 18.19 -3.74 5.20
C PHE A 46 17.27 -3.91 4.00
N ASN A 47 16.88 -2.79 3.37
CA ASN A 47 16.11 -2.77 2.14
C ASN A 47 16.68 -1.67 1.22
N GLU A 48 17.32 -2.08 0.12
CA GLU A 48 17.80 -1.15 -0.92
C GLU A 48 16.67 -0.76 -1.88
N PHE A 49 15.61 -1.59 -1.95
CA PHE A 49 14.49 -1.41 -2.85
C PHE A 49 13.41 -0.50 -2.22
N LYS A 50 13.52 0.79 -2.52
CA LYS A 50 12.61 1.86 -2.05
C LYS A 50 11.34 2.06 -2.91
N SER A 51 10.84 1.02 -3.58
CA SER A 51 9.69 1.20 -4.49
C SER A 51 8.35 1.16 -3.76
N SER A 52 7.42 0.23 -4.06
CA SER A 52 6.13 0.01 -3.38
C SER A 52 6.17 -0.24 -1.86
N ASN A 53 7.26 0.08 -1.17
CA ASN A 53 7.34 0.23 0.28
C ASN A 53 7.18 1.70 0.73
N ASP A 54 7.43 2.69 -0.14
CA ASP A 54 7.40 4.12 0.22
C ASP A 54 5.97 4.70 0.24
N TRP A 55 4.95 3.95 -0.21
CA TRP A 55 3.56 4.46 -0.26
C TRP A 55 3.01 4.80 1.13
N ILE A 56 3.45 4.12 2.19
CA ILE A 56 3.03 4.43 3.57
C ILE A 56 3.59 5.79 3.98
N GLU A 57 4.83 6.10 3.62
CA GLU A 57 5.44 7.41 3.88
C GLU A 57 4.73 8.50 3.08
N GLN A 58 4.50 8.27 1.78
CA GLN A 58 3.73 9.20 0.93
C GLN A 58 2.32 9.45 1.46
N LEU A 59 1.64 8.41 1.95
CA LEU A 59 0.31 8.50 2.56
C LEU A 59 0.33 9.35 3.84
N LYS A 60 1.37 9.21 4.68
CA LYS A 60 1.56 10.01 5.90
C LYS A 60 1.90 11.46 5.57
N ASP A 61 2.71 11.70 4.55
CA ASP A 61 3.04 13.05 4.08
C ASP A 61 1.80 13.76 3.54
N GLU A 62 0.97 13.05 2.75
CA GLU A 62 -0.31 13.55 2.27
C GLU A 62 -1.29 13.83 3.42
N GLN A 63 -1.39 12.94 4.41
CA GLN A 63 -2.20 13.17 5.62
C GLN A 63 -1.78 14.46 6.32
N LYS A 64 -0.47 14.66 6.53
CA LYS A 64 0.06 15.85 7.18
C LYS A 64 -0.17 17.11 6.34
N SER A 65 0.06 17.05 5.03
CA SER A 65 -0.15 18.18 4.11
C SER A 65 -1.61 18.60 4.11
N LEU A 66 -2.52 17.64 3.91
CA LEU A 66 -3.96 17.89 3.84
C LEU A 66 -4.52 18.49 5.14
N LEU A 67 -4.11 17.95 6.29
CA LEU A 67 -4.52 18.50 7.59
C LEU A 67 -3.94 19.90 7.81
N GLY A 68 -2.70 20.16 7.38
CA GLY A 68 -2.09 21.49 7.41
C GLY A 68 -2.87 22.50 6.57
N GLU A 69 -3.14 22.17 5.32
CA GLU A 69 -3.92 22.97 4.37
C GLU A 69 -5.34 23.24 4.90
N PHE A 70 -6.00 22.21 5.42
CA PHE A 70 -7.34 22.35 6.00
C PHE A 70 -7.32 23.27 7.22
N ASN A 71 -6.36 23.12 8.13
CA ASN A 71 -6.27 23.98 9.33
C ASN A 71 -5.96 25.43 8.96
N GLU A 72 -5.05 25.66 8.02
CA GLU A 72 -4.75 27.01 7.51
C GLU A 72 -6.00 27.64 6.89
N TYR A 73 -6.75 26.87 6.10
CA TYR A 73 -7.97 27.36 5.46
C TYR A 73 -9.12 27.59 6.45
N TYR A 74 -9.33 26.68 7.40
CA TYR A 74 -10.50 26.66 8.30
C TYR A 74 -10.34 27.60 9.49
N PHE A 75 -9.14 27.71 10.06
CA PHE A 75 -8.85 28.53 11.25
C PHE A 75 -8.02 29.78 10.94
N GLY A 76 -7.44 29.88 9.73
CA GLY A 76 -6.67 31.04 9.32
C GLY A 76 -7.53 32.27 9.07
N LYS A 77 -6.87 33.34 8.61
CA LYS A 77 -7.57 34.57 8.23
C LYS A 77 -8.48 34.28 7.04
N CYS A 78 -9.75 34.69 7.14
CA CYS A 78 -10.72 34.52 6.08
C CYS A 78 -10.21 35.19 4.79
N ASN A 79 -10.20 34.44 3.69
CA ASN A 79 -9.79 34.98 2.38
C ASN A 79 -10.83 35.99 1.92
N ILE A 80 -10.49 37.28 2.05
CA ILE A 80 -11.31 38.41 1.64
C ILE A 80 -11.44 38.37 0.12
N GLY A 81 -12.51 37.74 -0.38
CA GLY A 81 -12.75 37.57 -1.81
C GLY A 81 -13.59 36.35 -2.19
N LEU A 82 -13.75 35.37 -1.29
CA LEU A 82 -14.60 34.20 -1.57
C LEU A 82 -16.06 34.47 -1.19
N SER A 83 -16.98 33.99 -2.03
CA SER A 83 -18.41 33.94 -1.69
C SER A 83 -18.67 32.90 -0.59
N VAL A 84 -19.82 32.99 0.06
CA VAL A 84 -20.21 32.00 1.09
C VAL A 84 -20.31 30.61 0.47
N GLU A 85 -20.85 30.49 -0.74
CA GLU A 85 -20.95 29.23 -1.49
C GLU A 85 -19.57 28.64 -1.79
N GLU A 86 -18.62 29.47 -2.21
CA GLU A 86 -17.23 29.05 -2.47
C GLU A 86 -16.54 28.58 -1.17
N LEU A 87 -16.80 29.28 -0.06
CA LEU A 87 -16.29 28.88 1.25
C LEU A 87 -16.80 27.50 1.64
N PHE A 88 -18.11 27.27 1.52
CA PHE A 88 -18.73 25.97 1.81
C PHE A 88 -18.25 24.86 0.88
N SER A 89 -18.12 25.14 -0.42
CA SER A 89 -17.64 24.15 -1.39
C SER A 89 -16.24 23.67 -1.03
N LYS A 90 -15.32 24.58 -0.70
CA LYS A 90 -13.96 24.22 -0.29
C LYS A 90 -13.93 23.38 0.99
N ILE A 91 -14.76 23.71 1.98
CA ILE A 91 -14.88 22.89 3.20
C ILE A 91 -15.35 21.48 2.85
N GLN A 92 -16.34 21.35 1.95
CA GLN A 92 -16.83 20.05 1.50
C GLN A 92 -15.75 19.25 0.76
N ASP A 93 -14.96 19.90 -0.10
CA ASP A 93 -13.85 19.26 -0.83
C ASP A 93 -12.77 18.73 0.11
N TYR A 94 -12.33 19.55 1.09
CA TYR A 94 -11.39 19.09 2.12
C TYR A 94 -11.96 17.93 2.93
N THR A 95 -13.22 18.03 3.34
CA THR A 95 -13.86 16.97 4.13
C THR A 95 -13.95 15.68 3.35
N LEU A 96 -14.29 15.74 2.06
CA LEU A 96 -14.34 14.58 1.18
C LEU A 96 -12.97 13.93 1.02
N ARG A 97 -11.95 14.75 0.74
CA ARG A 97 -10.56 14.30 0.59
C ARG A 97 -10.05 13.64 1.87
N MET A 98 -10.27 14.27 3.03
CA MET A 98 -9.94 13.68 4.34
C MET A 98 -10.69 12.37 4.59
N THR A 99 -11.99 12.30 4.25
CA THR A 99 -12.79 11.08 4.41
C THR A 99 -12.26 9.94 3.55
N LYS A 100 -11.91 10.22 2.28
CA LYS A 100 -11.27 9.23 1.39
C LYS A 100 -9.92 8.77 1.93
N LEU A 101 -9.11 9.69 2.47
CA LEU A 101 -7.83 9.36 3.08
C LEU A 101 -8.02 8.44 4.29
N LYS A 102 -8.99 8.72 5.18
CA LYS A 102 -9.36 7.82 6.29
C LYS A 102 -9.74 6.42 5.82
N MET A 103 -10.45 6.31 4.69
CA MET A 103 -10.79 5.00 4.12
C MET A 103 -9.58 4.23 3.61
N ILE A 104 -8.42 4.87 3.40
CA ILE A 104 -7.15 4.21 3.11
C ILE A 104 -6.49 3.74 4.40
N PHE A 105 -6.49 4.55 5.46
CA PHE A 105 -5.97 4.16 6.77
C PHE A 105 -6.77 2.99 7.36
N GLU A 106 -8.10 3.06 7.28
CA GLU A 106 -9.04 2.08 7.80
C GLU A 106 -9.97 1.55 6.69
N PRO A 107 -9.46 0.67 5.82
CA PRO A 107 -10.22 0.20 4.67
C PRO A 107 -11.40 -0.67 5.12
N THR A 108 -12.57 -0.34 4.56
CA THR A 108 -13.74 -1.22 4.63
C THR A 108 -13.78 -2.08 3.37
N TYR A 109 -13.76 -3.41 3.55
CA TYR A 109 -13.84 -4.35 2.44
C TYR A 109 -14.57 -5.63 2.83
N TYR A 110 -15.06 -6.35 1.83
CA TYR A 110 -15.68 -7.66 2.00
C TYR A 110 -14.78 -8.72 1.38
N HIS A 111 -14.34 -9.66 2.21
CA HIS A 111 -13.54 -10.79 1.78
C HIS A 111 -14.44 -12.02 1.56
N SER A 112 -14.20 -12.71 0.45
CA SER A 112 -14.92 -13.91 0.05
C SER A 112 -13.98 -14.86 -0.67
N ILE A 113 -14.28 -16.15 -0.62
CA ILE A 113 -13.55 -17.16 -1.38
C ILE A 113 -14.30 -17.41 -2.68
N TYR A 114 -13.57 -17.37 -3.80
CA TYR A 114 -14.09 -17.76 -5.11
C TYR A 114 -13.35 -19.00 -5.60
N GLU A 115 -14.09 -20.01 -6.04
CA GLU A 115 -13.53 -21.22 -6.64
C GLU A 115 -13.66 -21.17 -8.17
N LYS A 116 -12.54 -21.36 -8.86
CA LYS A 116 -12.54 -21.45 -10.32
C LYS A 116 -13.04 -22.84 -10.73
N LYS A 117 -14.25 -22.89 -11.31
CA LYS A 117 -15.02 -24.10 -11.64
C LYS A 117 -14.20 -25.25 -12.25
N ASP A 118 -13.31 -24.94 -13.20
CA ASP A 118 -12.59 -25.96 -13.97
C ASP A 118 -11.37 -26.53 -13.24
N SER A 119 -10.79 -25.77 -12.31
CA SER A 119 -9.52 -26.13 -11.64
C SER A 119 -9.68 -26.50 -10.17
N LYS A 120 -10.85 -26.22 -9.57
CA LYS A 120 -11.11 -26.27 -8.11
C LYS A 120 -10.15 -25.42 -7.27
N ILE A 121 -9.36 -24.55 -7.90
CA ILE A 121 -8.46 -23.62 -7.21
C ILE A 121 -9.30 -22.51 -6.59
N LYS A 122 -9.06 -22.25 -5.31
CA LYS A 122 -9.72 -21.23 -4.50
C LYS A 122 -8.87 -19.97 -4.43
N TYR A 123 -9.52 -18.82 -4.57
CA TYR A 123 -8.90 -17.50 -4.59
C TYR A 123 -9.52 -16.59 -3.55
N ASP A 124 -8.68 -15.75 -2.95
CA ASP A 124 -9.12 -14.64 -2.11
C ASP A 124 -9.68 -13.54 -3.01
N LYS A 125 -10.99 -13.29 -2.91
CA LYS A 125 -11.71 -12.26 -3.65
C LYS A 125 -12.17 -11.18 -2.69
N VAL A 126 -11.75 -9.95 -2.96
CA VAL A 126 -12.05 -8.78 -2.12
C VAL A 126 -12.85 -7.77 -2.88
N LYS A 127 -13.94 -7.29 -2.27
CA LYS A 127 -14.73 -6.15 -2.73
C LYS A 127 -14.42 -4.95 -1.85
N ILE A 128 -13.74 -3.97 -2.40
CA ILE A 128 -13.31 -2.76 -1.71
C ILE A 128 -14.44 -1.72 -1.75
N VAL A 129 -14.68 -1.06 -0.63
CA VAL A 129 -15.64 0.06 -0.54
C VAL A 129 -14.91 1.38 -0.78
N TRP A 130 -15.44 2.20 -1.69
CA TRP A 130 -14.94 3.55 -1.96
C TRP A 130 -16.10 4.56 -1.99
N ILE A 131 -15.82 5.83 -1.69
CA ILE A 131 -16.82 6.92 -1.85
C ILE A 131 -16.51 7.72 -3.11
N ASP A 132 -17.55 8.08 -3.86
CA ASP A 132 -17.41 8.99 -4.99
C ASP A 132 -17.49 10.47 -4.55
N ASN A 133 -17.45 11.37 -5.54
CA ASN A 133 -17.52 12.82 -5.31
C ASN A 133 -18.90 13.30 -4.82
N ASN A 134 -19.93 12.46 -4.90
CA ASN A 134 -21.27 12.73 -4.40
C ASN A 134 -21.52 12.08 -3.03
N TRP A 135 -20.46 11.62 -2.36
CA TRP A 135 -20.52 10.92 -1.06
C TRP A 135 -21.25 9.58 -1.09
N VAL A 136 -21.45 9.01 -2.28
CA VAL A 136 -22.10 7.71 -2.44
C VAL A 136 -21.06 6.61 -2.30
N LYS A 137 -21.34 5.65 -1.40
CA LYS A 137 -20.50 4.46 -1.19
C LYS A 137 -20.75 3.43 -2.30
N HIS A 138 -19.69 3.00 -2.94
CA HIS A 138 -19.70 2.01 -4.01
C HIS A 138 -18.86 0.79 -3.64
N LYS A 139 -19.32 -0.41 -4.04
CA LYS A 139 -18.58 -1.68 -3.90
C LYS A 139 -17.96 -2.10 -5.24
N ASN A 140 -17.37 -1.16 -5.96
CA ASN A 140 -17.13 -1.34 -7.40
C ASN A 140 -15.74 -1.90 -7.73
N ILE A 141 -14.82 -1.96 -6.76
CA ILE A 141 -13.47 -2.48 -7.01
C ILE A 141 -13.41 -3.91 -6.49
N THR A 142 -13.38 -4.86 -7.42
CA THR A 142 -13.16 -6.28 -7.13
C THR A 142 -11.71 -6.63 -7.46
N ARG A 143 -10.99 -7.17 -6.48
CA ARG A 143 -9.60 -7.62 -6.61
C ARG A 143 -9.45 -9.07 -6.16
N SER A 144 -8.43 -9.73 -6.66
CA SER A 144 -8.00 -11.04 -6.16
C SER A 144 -6.55 -10.99 -5.73
N TYR A 145 -6.30 -11.42 -4.50
CA TYR A 145 -4.97 -11.38 -3.88
C TYR A 145 -4.30 -12.75 -3.83
N GLY A 146 -4.55 -13.56 -4.87
CA GLY A 146 -3.97 -14.89 -5.05
C GLY A 146 -4.85 -16.02 -4.50
N HIS A 147 -4.22 -17.19 -4.30
CA HIS A 147 -4.91 -18.35 -3.74
C HIS A 147 -5.26 -18.14 -2.28
N THR A 148 -6.23 -18.90 -1.78
CA THR A 148 -6.57 -18.90 -0.35
C THR A 148 -5.51 -19.63 0.47
N GLY A 149 -5.41 -19.33 1.77
CA GLY A 149 -4.56 -20.04 2.72
C GLY A 149 -3.21 -19.35 2.97
N GLU A 150 -2.61 -19.62 4.13
CA GLU A 150 -1.34 -19.00 4.56
C GLU A 150 -0.14 -19.47 3.72
N GLU A 151 -0.22 -20.66 3.14
CA GLU A 151 0.76 -21.21 2.20
C GLU A 151 0.90 -20.34 0.95
N SER A 152 -0.17 -19.66 0.55
CA SER A 152 -0.21 -18.80 -0.63
C SER A 152 0.39 -17.41 -0.41
N PHE A 153 0.78 -17.07 0.83
CA PHE A 153 1.28 -15.74 1.19
C PHE A 153 2.44 -15.31 0.29
N ILE A 154 3.52 -16.10 0.27
CA ILE A 154 4.72 -15.79 -0.50
C ILE A 154 4.37 -15.69 -2.01
N PRO A 155 3.72 -16.68 -2.64
CA PRO A 155 3.28 -16.56 -4.03
C PRO A 155 2.47 -15.28 -4.34
N SER A 156 1.62 -14.82 -3.42
CA SER A 156 0.87 -13.57 -3.60
C SER A 156 1.72 -12.32 -3.50
N VAL A 157 2.69 -12.27 -2.59
CA VAL A 157 3.65 -11.15 -2.50
C VAL A 157 4.48 -11.10 -3.78
N ILE A 158 4.95 -12.25 -4.26
CA ILE A 158 5.71 -12.36 -5.52
C ILE A 158 4.88 -11.86 -6.70
N LYS A 159 3.62 -12.30 -6.79
CA LYS A 159 2.69 -11.84 -7.83
C LYS A 159 2.53 -10.31 -7.77
N PHE A 160 2.33 -9.75 -6.58
CA PHE A 160 2.22 -8.31 -6.38
C PHE A 160 3.48 -7.57 -6.88
N LEU A 161 4.66 -8.06 -6.51
CA LEU A 161 5.94 -7.51 -6.95
C LEU A 161 6.05 -7.51 -8.49
N ILE A 162 5.74 -8.63 -9.14
CA ILE A 162 5.79 -8.74 -10.61
C ILE A 162 4.82 -7.76 -11.27
N GLU A 163 3.59 -7.67 -10.78
CA GLU A 163 2.54 -6.84 -11.38
C GLU A 163 2.80 -5.34 -11.21
N ASN A 164 3.24 -4.90 -10.02
CA ASN A 164 3.38 -3.48 -9.70
C ASN A 164 4.76 -2.92 -10.06
N GLU A 165 5.82 -3.70 -9.86
CA GLU A 165 7.20 -3.27 -10.14
C GLU A 165 7.65 -3.64 -11.57
N LYS A 166 6.77 -4.27 -12.35
CA LYS A 166 7.04 -4.74 -13.72
C LYS A 166 8.30 -5.60 -13.80
N LEU A 167 8.54 -6.42 -12.77
CA LEU A 167 9.72 -7.27 -12.68
C LEU A 167 9.70 -8.30 -13.81
N ARG A 168 10.85 -8.52 -14.43
CA ARG A 168 11.04 -9.52 -15.48
C ARG A 168 12.00 -10.61 -15.00
N HIS A 169 11.92 -11.78 -15.66
CA HIS A 169 12.88 -12.86 -15.51
C HIS A 169 13.04 -13.38 -14.08
N VAL A 170 11.94 -13.82 -13.47
CA VAL A 170 11.96 -14.51 -12.17
C VAL A 170 12.77 -15.80 -12.31
N LYS A 171 13.81 -15.94 -11.50
CA LYS A 171 14.67 -17.12 -11.44
C LYS A 171 14.80 -17.58 -9.99
N GLU A 172 14.95 -18.88 -9.80
CA GLU A 172 15.51 -19.40 -8.54
C GLU A 172 17.01 -19.15 -8.55
N ASP A 173 17.53 -18.52 -7.50
CA ASP A 173 18.94 -18.21 -7.39
C ASP A 173 19.43 -18.35 -5.95
N LYS A 174 20.73 -18.51 -5.79
CA LYS A 174 21.40 -18.63 -4.50
C LYS A 174 22.69 -17.81 -4.51
N ILE A 175 23.02 -17.21 -3.39
CA ILE A 175 24.31 -16.55 -3.17
C ILE A 175 25.20 -17.50 -2.36
N VAL A 176 26.46 -17.67 -2.76
CA VAL A 176 27.45 -18.45 -2.01
C VAL A 176 28.55 -17.51 -1.52
N ILE A 177 28.76 -17.46 -0.20
CA ILE A 177 29.83 -16.69 0.45
C ILE A 177 30.45 -17.59 1.53
N ASP A 178 31.78 -17.67 1.58
CA ASP A 178 32.53 -18.46 2.57
C ASP A 178 32.01 -19.91 2.71
N ASN A 179 31.75 -20.57 1.57
CA ASN A 179 31.16 -21.91 1.47
C ASN A 179 29.75 -22.07 2.09
N LYS A 180 29.09 -20.97 2.47
CA LYS A 180 27.69 -20.96 2.92
C LYS A 180 26.78 -20.54 1.77
N THR A 181 25.70 -21.28 1.59
CA THR A 181 24.68 -20.99 0.58
C THR A 181 23.51 -20.26 1.25
N TYR A 182 23.16 -19.11 0.69
CA TYR A 182 22.00 -18.30 1.07
C TYR A 182 20.97 -18.37 -0.05
N LYS A 183 19.74 -18.75 0.31
CA LYS A 183 18.58 -18.77 -0.59
C LYS A 183 17.67 -17.60 -0.24
N PHE A 184 17.04 -17.05 -1.27
CA PHE A 184 16.08 -15.94 -1.17
C PHE A 184 14.78 -16.36 -1.84
N ASP A 185 13.67 -15.73 -1.46
CA ASP A 185 12.35 -16.08 -1.97
C ASP A 185 12.20 -15.83 -3.48
N VAL A 186 12.80 -14.74 -3.97
CA VAL A 186 12.77 -14.37 -5.39
C VAL A 186 14.06 -13.73 -5.85
N THR A 187 14.47 -14.04 -7.07
CA THR A 187 15.48 -13.27 -7.81
C THR A 187 14.90 -12.81 -9.14
N VAL A 188 15.13 -11.54 -9.49
CA VAL A 188 14.65 -10.90 -10.73
C VAL A 188 15.74 -10.03 -11.33
N GLU A 189 15.61 -9.75 -12.62
CA GLU A 189 16.47 -8.78 -13.30
C GLU A 189 15.74 -7.43 -13.43
N ILE A 190 16.34 -6.36 -12.90
CA ILE A 190 15.83 -4.98 -13.00
C ILE A 190 16.96 -4.11 -13.54
N ASN A 191 16.75 -3.44 -14.67
CA ASN A 191 17.74 -2.59 -15.34
C ASN A 191 19.09 -3.30 -15.56
N HIS A 192 19.05 -4.57 -16.00
CA HIS A 192 20.23 -5.43 -16.22
C HIS A 192 21.04 -5.75 -14.96
N GLU A 193 20.46 -5.59 -13.77
CA GLU A 193 21.05 -6.01 -12.50
C GLU A 193 20.21 -7.10 -11.85
N ASP A 194 20.86 -8.07 -11.23
CA ASP A 194 20.18 -9.09 -10.41
C ASP A 194 19.79 -8.48 -9.07
N TRP A 195 18.49 -8.54 -8.76
CA TRP A 195 17.91 -8.19 -7.47
C TRP A 195 17.38 -9.44 -6.80
N VAL A 196 17.64 -9.56 -5.50
CA VAL A 196 17.04 -10.59 -4.67
C VAL A 196 16.01 -9.95 -3.74
N PHE A 197 14.95 -10.69 -3.45
CA PHE A 197 13.87 -10.29 -2.57
C PHE A 197 13.67 -11.34 -1.49
N GLU A 198 13.55 -10.87 -0.25
CA GLU A 198 13.16 -11.68 0.90
C GLU A 198 11.77 -11.25 1.35
N VAL A 199 10.90 -12.21 1.61
CA VAL A 199 9.50 -12.01 2.00
C VAL A 199 9.32 -12.45 3.45
N LYS A 200 8.86 -11.53 4.31
CA LYS A 200 8.54 -11.87 5.70
C LYS A 200 7.10 -12.32 5.80
N ARG A 201 6.91 -13.58 6.14
CA ARG A 201 5.58 -14.15 6.42
C ARG A 201 4.87 -13.37 7.52
N ARG A 202 3.63 -13.00 7.23
CA ARG A 202 2.64 -12.40 8.14
C ARG A 202 1.28 -13.07 7.90
N PRO A 203 0.31 -12.93 8.81
CA PRO A 203 -1.04 -13.42 8.57
C PRO A 203 -1.57 -12.91 7.23
N LYS A 204 -2.10 -13.80 6.40
CA LYS A 204 -2.57 -13.47 5.05
C LYS A 204 -3.59 -12.34 5.05
N VAL A 205 -4.43 -12.27 6.09
CA VAL A 205 -5.43 -11.22 6.26
C VAL A 205 -4.81 -9.82 6.39
N GLU A 206 -3.64 -9.70 7.03
CA GLU A 206 -2.93 -8.43 7.15
C GLU A 206 -2.35 -8.00 5.80
N PHE A 207 -1.78 -8.95 5.05
CA PHE A 207 -1.35 -8.69 3.68
C PHE A 207 -2.51 -8.23 2.79
N ILE A 208 -3.66 -8.90 2.84
CA ILE A 208 -4.84 -8.49 2.09
C ILE A 208 -5.26 -7.06 2.48
N LYS A 209 -5.27 -6.75 3.77
CA LYS A 209 -5.60 -5.40 4.25
C LYS A 209 -4.67 -4.36 3.64
N ASP A 210 -3.35 -4.58 3.68
CA ASP A 210 -2.38 -3.62 3.14
C ASP A 210 -2.41 -3.52 1.62
N MET A 211 -2.71 -4.60 0.91
CA MET A 211 -2.93 -4.53 -0.54
C MET A 211 -4.19 -3.74 -0.89
N VAL A 212 -5.25 -3.82 -0.07
CA VAL A 212 -6.43 -2.97 -0.23
C VAL A 212 -6.08 -1.50 0.01
N ARG A 213 -5.25 -1.20 1.03
CA ARG A 213 -4.77 0.17 1.28
C ARG A 213 -3.99 0.70 0.08
N PHE A 214 -3.08 -0.11 -0.46
CA PHE A 214 -2.31 0.22 -1.66
C PHE A 214 -3.22 0.50 -2.87
N ASP A 215 -4.20 -0.39 -3.16
CA ASP A 215 -5.16 -0.17 -4.25
C ASP A 215 -5.96 1.14 -4.07
N LEU A 216 -6.41 1.44 -2.85
CA LEU A 216 -7.13 2.67 -2.56
C LEU A 216 -6.24 3.91 -2.66
N TRP A 217 -4.98 3.81 -2.25
CA TRP A 217 -3.99 4.87 -2.42
C TRP A 217 -3.77 5.19 -3.90
N GLU A 218 -3.59 4.18 -4.74
CA GLU A 218 -3.43 4.37 -6.19
C GLU A 218 -4.67 5.02 -6.85
N ILE A 219 -5.87 4.77 -6.32
CA ILE A 219 -7.09 5.45 -6.77
C ILE A 219 -7.09 6.91 -6.33
N TYR A 220 -6.81 7.14 -5.05
CA TYR A 220 -6.75 8.47 -4.47
C TYR A 220 -5.73 9.37 -5.18
N LYS A 221 -4.52 8.86 -5.45
CA LYS A 221 -3.51 9.59 -6.22
C LYS A 221 -3.99 10.02 -7.60
N LYS A 222 -4.69 9.12 -8.30
CA LYS A 222 -5.25 9.43 -9.63
C LYS A 222 -6.34 10.50 -9.56
N GLU A 223 -7.19 10.45 -8.54
CA GLU A 223 -8.27 11.44 -8.36
C GLU A 223 -7.73 12.84 -8.03
N TYR A 224 -6.69 12.93 -7.20
CA TYR A 224 -6.13 14.20 -6.70
C TYR A 224 -4.84 14.65 -7.40
N LYS A 225 -4.34 13.87 -8.37
CA LYS A 225 -3.13 14.15 -9.17
C LYS A 225 -1.88 14.40 -8.33
N ILE A 226 -1.66 13.52 -7.36
CA ILE A 226 -0.46 13.48 -6.51
C ILE A 226 0.46 12.32 -6.88
#